data_AF-A0A378JM50-F1
#
_entry.id   AF-A0A378JM50-F1
#
_cell.length_a   1.000
_cell.length_b   1.000
_cell.length_c   1.000
_cell.angle_alpha   90.00
_cell.angle_beta   90.00
_cell.angle_gamma   90.00
#
_symmetry.space_group_name_H-M   'P 1'
#
loop_
_entity.id
_entity.type
_entity.pdbx_description
1 polymer ?
#
loop_
_entity_poly.entity_id
_entity_poly.type
_entity_poly.pdbx_seq_one_letter_code
_entity_poly.pdbx_strand_id
1 'polypeptide(L)'
;MPKPDAKQLKIERLQNAALKLMILINSELDKSAPEGLFRISPEKALIDTKMDEIQNGALNFEPLQQIQRAALLKRVLRELQNEDAPLFSYAQFNTLKKAKETGDKEFKDAISKLEMDAMNRNIACHLFKLLNNVSEKAQTLMDASNLGIMLGPNVFEIPKELNPLAQLGNVSPQNEIVAELVTLQFQPQMSIHYKHEVDDARKNRFHAFEASPKDLQNFKDLKGDLLKSKILHDFKGQLENATADNIDQVVEKIKNSKEYKVLATGQGVMTRLLHLDTSSVNAFNEMVAERKDDFELEKSFNPMRN
;
A
#
# COMPACT_ATOMS: atom_id res chain seq x y z
N MET A 1 -22.06 -12.44 -9.16
CA MET A 1 -20.92 -11.52 -9.30
C MET A 1 -20.36 -11.67 -10.70
N PRO A 2 -20.07 -10.58 -11.43
CA PRO A 2 -19.37 -10.67 -12.72
C PRO A 2 -18.01 -11.34 -12.52
N LYS A 3 -17.59 -12.19 -13.47
CA LYS A 3 -16.23 -12.74 -13.45
C LYS A 3 -15.23 -11.58 -13.65
N PRO A 4 -14.12 -11.55 -12.90
CA PRO A 4 -13.09 -10.55 -13.12
C PRO A 4 -12.59 -10.64 -14.57
N ASP A 5 -12.32 -9.48 -15.17
CA ASP A 5 -11.68 -9.40 -16.48
C ASP A 5 -10.32 -10.12 -16.44
N ALA A 6 -9.90 -10.71 -17.57
CA ALA A 6 -8.68 -11.48 -17.66
C ALA A 6 -7.44 -10.66 -17.27
N LYS A 7 -7.43 -9.36 -17.58
CA LYS A 7 -6.37 -8.43 -17.16
C LYS A 7 -6.31 -8.29 -15.64
N GLN A 8 -7.47 -8.07 -15.00
CA GLN A 8 -7.57 -7.94 -13.54
C GLN A 8 -7.09 -9.22 -12.83
N LEU A 9 -7.48 -10.39 -13.33
CA LEU A 9 -7.02 -11.67 -12.79
C LEU A 9 -5.50 -11.85 -12.93
N LYS A 10 -4.90 -11.39 -14.04
CA LYS A 10 -3.45 -11.40 -14.22
C LYS A 10 -2.75 -10.51 -13.19
N ILE A 11 -3.25 -9.28 -12.98
CA ILE A 11 -2.73 -8.34 -11.98
C ILE A 11 -2.80 -8.97 -10.57
N GLU A 12 -3.94 -9.53 -10.18
CA GLU A 12 -4.11 -10.18 -8.87
C GLU A 12 -3.11 -11.33 -8.66
N ARG A 13 -2.88 -12.16 -9.68
CA ARG A 13 -1.89 -13.26 -9.62
C ARG A 13 -0.48 -12.72 -9.40
N LEU A 14 -0.09 -11.67 -10.11
CA LEU A 14 1.21 -11.03 -9.97
C LEU A 14 1.37 -10.37 -8.59
N GLN A 15 0.36 -9.67 -8.10
CA GLN A 15 0.37 -9.05 -6.77
C GLN A 15 0.51 -10.10 -5.66
N ASN A 16 -0.23 -11.21 -5.75
CA ASN A 16 -0.12 -12.33 -4.80
C ASN A 16 1.26 -13.01 -4.87
N ALA A 17 1.81 -13.17 -6.08
CA ALA A 17 3.17 -13.69 -6.26
C ALA A 17 4.21 -12.78 -5.63
N ALA A 18 4.08 -11.45 -5.79
CA ALA A 18 4.98 -10.49 -5.17
C ALA A 18 5.00 -10.63 -3.65
N LEU A 19 3.83 -10.62 -2.99
CA LEU A 19 3.73 -10.78 -1.54
C LEU A 19 4.37 -12.08 -1.06
N LYS A 20 4.03 -13.21 -1.69
CA LYS A 20 4.57 -14.52 -1.29
C LYS A 20 6.09 -14.63 -1.52
N LEU A 21 6.62 -14.07 -2.60
CA LEU A 21 8.06 -14.02 -2.83
C LEU A 21 8.76 -13.18 -1.75
N MET A 22 8.20 -12.04 -1.37
CA MET A 22 8.77 -11.19 -0.32
C MET A 22 8.79 -11.91 1.03
N ILE A 23 7.71 -12.61 1.40
CA ILE A 23 7.65 -13.43 2.63
C ILE A 23 8.75 -14.50 2.61
N LEU A 24 8.86 -15.26 1.52
CA LEU A 24 9.84 -16.35 1.40
C LEU A 24 11.28 -15.83 1.48
N ILE A 25 11.60 -14.75 0.76
CA ILE A 25 12.94 -14.13 0.83
C ILE A 25 13.21 -13.68 2.27
N ASN A 26 12.29 -12.92 2.87
CA ASN A 26 12.48 -12.36 4.21
C ASN A 26 12.68 -13.46 5.28
N SER A 27 11.88 -14.53 5.21
CA SER A 27 11.92 -15.64 6.18
C SER A 27 13.24 -16.43 6.17
N GLU A 28 14.00 -16.34 5.08
CA GLU A 28 15.28 -17.03 4.93
C GLU A 28 16.49 -16.13 5.13
N LEU A 29 16.33 -14.79 5.20
CA LEU A 29 17.42 -13.84 5.34
C LEU A 29 18.30 -14.11 6.57
N ASP A 30 17.71 -14.55 7.68
CA ASP A 30 18.46 -14.87 8.90
C ASP A 30 19.23 -16.20 8.78
N LYS A 31 18.78 -17.11 7.92
CA LYS A 31 19.42 -18.42 7.69
C LYS A 31 20.51 -18.32 6.63
N SER A 32 20.27 -17.53 5.60
CA SER A 32 21.17 -17.31 4.48
C SER A 32 20.89 -15.93 3.90
N ALA A 33 21.92 -15.13 3.68
CA ALA A 33 21.82 -13.82 3.05
C ALA A 33 22.89 -13.76 1.95
N PRO A 34 22.60 -14.30 0.75
CA PRO A 34 23.62 -14.43 -0.28
C PRO A 34 24.11 -13.06 -0.75
N GLU A 35 25.40 -13.00 -1.06
CA GLU A 35 26.01 -11.82 -1.66
C GLU A 35 25.29 -11.44 -2.96
N GLY A 36 25.04 -10.15 -3.16
CA GLY A 36 24.41 -9.62 -4.37
C GLY A 36 22.93 -10.02 -4.52
N LEU A 37 22.20 -10.27 -3.43
CA LEU A 37 20.74 -10.45 -3.47
C LEU A 37 20.09 -9.26 -4.22
N PHE A 38 19.14 -9.52 -5.11
CA PHE A 38 18.60 -8.54 -6.08
C PHE A 38 19.55 -8.03 -7.16
N ARG A 39 20.87 -8.20 -7.05
CA ARG A 39 21.84 -7.82 -8.09
C ARG A 39 22.14 -8.95 -9.06
N ILE A 40 22.41 -10.15 -8.55
CA ILE A 40 22.75 -11.32 -9.35
C ILE A 40 21.51 -11.79 -10.11
N SER A 41 21.69 -12.10 -11.40
CA SER A 41 20.63 -12.62 -12.26
C SER A 41 20.84 -14.12 -12.51
N PRO A 42 19.85 -14.98 -12.22
CA PRO A 42 19.91 -16.40 -12.55
C PRO A 42 19.66 -16.64 -14.04
N GLU A 43 19.58 -17.90 -14.43
CA GLU A 43 19.20 -18.30 -15.79
C GLU A 43 17.83 -17.73 -16.19
N LYS A 44 17.79 -17.05 -17.34
CA LYS A 44 16.58 -16.38 -17.84
C LYS A 44 15.43 -17.36 -18.06
N ALA A 45 15.70 -18.54 -18.62
CA ALA A 45 14.69 -19.56 -18.93
C ALA A 45 13.92 -20.02 -17.68
N LEU A 46 14.62 -20.13 -16.54
CA LEU A 46 13.99 -20.46 -15.25
C LEU A 46 13.01 -19.37 -14.80
N ILE A 47 13.41 -18.11 -14.92
CA ILE A 47 12.56 -16.96 -14.54
C ILE A 47 11.35 -16.84 -15.46
N ASP A 48 11.53 -17.03 -16.76
CA ASP A 48 10.42 -17.02 -17.73
C ASP A 48 9.42 -18.14 -17.43
N THR A 49 9.90 -19.36 -17.20
CA THR A 49 9.06 -20.51 -16.82
C THR A 49 8.24 -20.21 -15.57
N LYS A 50 8.86 -19.61 -14.55
CA LYS A 50 8.17 -19.25 -13.31
C LYS A 50 7.18 -18.10 -13.49
N MET A 51 7.43 -17.17 -14.40
CA MET A 51 6.45 -16.14 -14.76
C MET A 51 5.22 -16.75 -15.44
N ASP A 52 5.40 -17.71 -16.36
CA ASP A 52 4.29 -18.41 -17.01
C ASP A 52 3.46 -19.20 -15.99
N GLU A 53 4.11 -19.86 -15.03
CA GLU A 53 3.45 -20.52 -13.91
C GLU A 53 2.58 -19.55 -13.10
N ILE A 54 3.12 -18.39 -12.71
CA ILE A 54 2.38 -17.34 -11.98
C ILE A 54 1.17 -16.86 -12.80
N GLN A 55 1.37 -16.59 -14.09
CA GLN A 55 0.29 -16.13 -14.96
C GLN A 55 -0.82 -17.16 -15.11
N ASN A 56 -0.51 -18.46 -14.97
CA ASN A 56 -1.48 -19.55 -14.93
C ASN A 56 -2.06 -19.82 -13.53
N GLY A 57 -1.65 -19.05 -12.51
CA GLY A 57 -2.16 -19.11 -11.14
C GLY A 57 -1.38 -20.04 -10.20
N ALA A 58 -0.25 -20.58 -10.63
CA ALA A 58 0.62 -21.38 -9.78
C ALA A 58 1.53 -20.49 -8.93
N LEU A 59 1.43 -20.62 -7.61
CA LEU A 59 2.22 -19.85 -6.63
C LEU A 59 3.19 -20.75 -5.87
N ASN A 60 3.81 -21.73 -6.55
CA ASN A 60 4.85 -22.59 -5.97
C ASN A 60 6.24 -22.12 -6.39
N PHE A 61 7.01 -21.62 -5.42
CA PHE A 61 8.34 -21.09 -5.62
C PHE A 61 9.44 -22.04 -5.14
N GLU A 62 9.10 -23.26 -4.73
CA GLU A 62 10.11 -24.29 -4.47
C GLU A 62 10.52 -24.99 -5.78
N PRO A 63 11.79 -25.37 -5.96
CA PRO A 63 12.92 -25.24 -5.02
C PRO A 63 13.79 -23.99 -5.28
N LEU A 64 13.19 -22.84 -5.66
CA LEU A 64 13.98 -21.66 -6.02
C LEU A 64 14.83 -21.18 -4.83
N GLN A 65 16.09 -20.86 -5.10
CA GLN A 65 16.99 -20.22 -4.14
C GLN A 65 16.68 -18.73 -4.00
N GLN A 66 17.19 -18.07 -2.95
CA GLN A 66 16.92 -16.65 -2.69
C GLN A 66 17.27 -15.71 -3.84
N ILE A 67 18.41 -15.90 -4.52
CA ILE A 67 18.78 -15.10 -5.70
C ILE A 67 17.72 -15.23 -6.81
N GLN A 68 17.21 -16.44 -7.02
CA GLN A 68 16.18 -16.71 -8.02
C GLN A 68 14.84 -16.08 -7.63
N ARG A 69 14.44 -16.17 -6.35
CA ARG A 69 13.24 -15.52 -5.80
C ARG A 69 13.33 -14.00 -5.94
N ALA A 70 14.47 -13.40 -5.63
CA ALA A 70 14.69 -11.95 -5.75
C ALA A 70 14.64 -11.48 -7.21
N ALA A 71 15.25 -12.23 -8.13
CA ALA A 71 15.17 -11.94 -9.56
C ALA A 71 13.75 -12.08 -10.10
N LEU A 72 13.01 -13.11 -9.69
CA LEU A 72 11.62 -13.32 -10.03
C LEU A 72 10.74 -12.18 -9.48
N LEU A 73 10.96 -11.74 -8.24
CA LEU A 73 10.25 -10.60 -7.65
C LEU A 73 10.46 -9.32 -8.46
N LYS A 74 11.70 -9.00 -8.87
CA LYS A 74 11.94 -7.85 -9.79
C LYS A 74 11.19 -8.00 -11.10
N ARG A 75 11.11 -9.22 -11.65
CA ARG A 75 10.38 -9.50 -12.89
C ARG A 75 8.88 -9.32 -12.71
N VAL A 76 8.31 -9.78 -11.60
CA VAL A 76 6.89 -9.60 -11.24
C VAL A 76 6.54 -8.12 -11.10
N LEU A 77 7.34 -7.33 -10.37
CA LEU A 77 7.09 -5.89 -10.18
C LEU A 77 7.11 -5.13 -11.51
N ARG A 78 8.04 -5.46 -12.41
CA ARG A 78 8.10 -4.88 -13.76
C ARG A 78 6.95 -5.34 -14.64
N GLU A 79 6.49 -6.59 -14.51
CA GLU A 79 5.32 -7.06 -15.27
C GLU A 79 4.03 -6.37 -14.79
N LEU A 80 3.91 -6.08 -13.49
CA LEU A 80 2.82 -5.24 -12.97
C LEU A 80 2.80 -3.86 -13.65
N GLN A 81 3.95 -3.23 -13.87
CA GLN A 81 4.02 -1.99 -14.64
C GLN A 81 3.56 -2.16 -16.09
N ASN A 82 3.96 -3.25 -16.75
CA ASN A 82 3.57 -3.53 -18.14
C ASN A 82 2.06 -3.71 -18.29
N GLU A 83 1.39 -4.15 -17.23
CA GLU A 83 -0.07 -4.31 -17.12
C GLU A 83 -0.79 -3.03 -16.65
N ASP A 84 -0.12 -1.88 -16.66
CA ASP A 84 -0.62 -0.58 -16.17
C ASP A 84 -1.05 -0.62 -14.68
N ALA A 85 -0.41 -1.49 -13.89
CA ALA A 85 -0.56 -1.58 -12.44
C ALA A 85 0.79 -1.37 -11.73
N PRO A 86 1.53 -0.27 -12.01
CA PRO A 86 2.82 -0.02 -11.37
C PRO A 86 2.67 0.13 -9.86
N LEU A 87 3.72 -0.19 -9.11
CA LEU A 87 3.71 0.02 -7.66
C LEU A 87 3.57 1.51 -7.32
N PHE A 88 4.26 2.37 -8.08
CA PHE A 88 4.09 3.83 -8.04
C PHE A 88 3.83 4.38 -9.44
N SER A 89 2.77 5.16 -9.59
CA SER A 89 2.48 5.90 -10.83
C SER A 89 3.51 7.00 -11.09
N TYR A 90 3.54 7.46 -12.34
CA TYR A 90 4.41 8.57 -12.73
C TYR A 90 4.05 9.88 -12.01
N ALA A 91 2.77 10.08 -11.67
CA ALA A 91 2.32 11.24 -10.89
C ALA A 91 2.91 11.20 -9.47
N GLN A 92 2.86 10.04 -8.80
CA GLN A 92 3.47 9.85 -7.48
C GLN A 92 4.98 10.04 -7.53
N PHE A 93 5.66 9.50 -8.55
CA PHE A 93 7.09 9.73 -8.77
C PHE A 93 7.42 11.22 -8.85
N ASN A 94 6.69 12.00 -9.66
CA ASN A 94 6.95 13.44 -9.79
C ASN A 94 6.70 14.20 -8.47
N THR A 95 5.69 13.81 -7.70
CA THR A 95 5.43 14.38 -6.38
C THR A 95 6.60 14.12 -5.43
N LEU A 96 7.07 12.88 -5.35
CA LEU A 96 8.21 12.50 -4.51
C LEU A 96 9.50 13.18 -4.95
N LYS A 97 9.76 13.25 -6.27
CA LYS A 97 10.93 13.94 -6.84
C LYS A 97 10.96 15.42 -6.44
N LYS A 98 9.87 16.16 -6.67
CA LYS A 98 9.77 17.58 -6.30
C LYS A 98 9.91 17.81 -4.80
N ALA A 99 9.30 16.93 -4.00
CA ALA A 99 9.38 17.01 -2.55
C ALA A 99 10.83 16.80 -2.07
N LYS A 100 11.54 15.82 -2.63
CA LYS A 100 12.97 15.57 -2.32
C LYS A 100 13.86 16.75 -2.72
N GLU A 101 13.60 17.38 -3.86
CA GLU A 101 14.30 18.60 -4.31
C GLU A 101 14.06 19.78 -3.35
N THR A 102 12.95 19.78 -2.60
CA THR A 102 12.60 20.85 -1.65
C THR A 102 13.24 20.62 -0.29
N GLY A 103 13.21 19.38 0.23
CA GLY A 103 13.81 19.04 1.52
C GLY A 103 13.28 17.75 2.13
N ASP A 104 13.98 17.25 3.16
CA ASP A 104 13.66 15.98 3.81
C ASP A 104 12.28 16.00 4.50
N LYS A 105 11.87 17.16 5.03
CA LYS A 105 10.57 17.30 5.69
C LYS A 105 9.45 17.16 4.66
N GLU A 106 9.55 17.88 3.55
CA GLU A 106 8.59 17.84 2.44
C GLU A 106 8.54 16.44 1.83
N PHE A 107 9.68 15.76 1.72
CA PHE A 107 9.74 14.39 1.25
C PHE A 107 8.99 13.41 2.17
N LYS A 108 9.22 13.48 3.48
CA LYS A 108 8.48 12.67 4.47
C LYS A 108 6.98 12.99 4.47
N ASP A 109 6.63 14.26 4.37
CA ASP A 109 5.24 14.69 4.26
C ASP A 109 4.59 14.14 2.97
N ALA A 110 5.31 14.15 1.85
CA ALA A 110 4.82 13.60 0.58
C ALA A 110 4.61 12.08 0.66
N ILE A 111 5.54 11.35 1.27
CA ILE A 111 5.41 9.91 1.55
C ILE A 111 4.13 9.62 2.34
N SER A 112 3.88 10.37 3.40
CA SER A 112 2.71 10.15 4.27
C SER A 112 1.37 10.38 3.58
N LYS A 113 1.37 11.13 2.46
CA LYS A 113 0.20 11.54 1.69
C LYS A 113 0.06 10.77 0.37
N LEU A 114 0.90 9.78 0.10
CA LEU A 114 0.78 8.97 -1.11
C LEU A 114 -0.53 8.18 -1.07
N GLU A 115 -1.42 8.47 -2.00
CA GLU A 115 -2.63 7.70 -2.22
C GLU A 115 -2.27 6.45 -3.03
N MET A 116 -2.47 5.28 -2.45
CA MET A 116 -2.23 3.97 -3.09
C MET A 116 -3.47 3.10 -2.89
N ASP A 117 -3.79 2.25 -3.87
CA ASP A 117 -4.75 1.18 -3.61
C ASP A 117 -4.21 0.22 -2.54
N ALA A 118 -5.11 -0.49 -1.87
CA ALA A 118 -4.74 -1.31 -0.72
C ALA A 118 -3.69 -2.37 -1.05
N MET A 119 -3.76 -2.97 -2.24
CA MET A 119 -2.83 -4.03 -2.61
C MET A 119 -1.44 -3.48 -2.93
N ASN A 120 -1.34 -2.40 -3.69
CA ASN A 120 -0.05 -1.75 -3.96
C ASN A 120 0.55 -1.15 -2.69
N ARG A 121 -0.27 -0.60 -1.79
CA ARG A 121 0.17 -0.15 -0.48
C ARG A 121 0.83 -1.28 0.30
N ASN A 122 0.17 -2.44 0.34
CA ASN A 122 0.67 -3.61 1.06
C ASN A 122 1.95 -4.15 0.40
N ILE A 123 2.00 -4.22 -0.92
CA ILE A 123 3.23 -4.59 -1.63
C ILE A 123 4.37 -3.62 -1.32
N ALA A 124 4.12 -2.32 -1.34
CA ALA A 124 5.15 -1.31 -1.09
C ALA A 124 5.69 -1.39 0.34
N CYS A 125 4.81 -1.45 1.35
CA CYS A 125 5.22 -1.60 2.75
C CYS A 125 6.12 -2.82 2.94
N HIS A 126 5.70 -3.98 2.42
CA HIS A 126 6.45 -5.23 2.54
C HIS A 126 7.75 -5.24 1.74
N LEU A 127 7.74 -4.62 0.55
CA LEU A 127 8.94 -4.49 -0.28
C LEU A 127 9.99 -3.66 0.44
N PHE A 128 9.64 -2.46 0.92
CA PHE A 128 10.61 -1.59 1.57
C PHE A 128 11.07 -2.12 2.92
N LYS A 129 10.21 -2.83 3.66
CA LYS A 129 10.62 -3.57 4.87
C LYS A 129 11.61 -4.70 4.53
N LEU A 130 11.33 -5.50 3.51
CA LEU A 130 12.26 -6.53 3.03
C LEU A 130 13.60 -5.91 2.61
N LEU A 131 13.58 -4.86 1.79
CA LEU A 131 14.79 -4.20 1.30
C LEU A 131 15.59 -3.58 2.45
N ASN A 132 14.92 -3.02 3.47
CA ASN A 132 15.58 -2.54 4.69
C ASN A 132 16.30 -3.69 5.40
N ASN A 133 15.61 -4.80 5.64
CA ASN A 133 16.20 -5.99 6.25
C ASN A 133 17.40 -6.53 5.45
N VAL A 134 17.32 -6.52 4.11
CA VAL A 134 18.45 -6.90 3.22
C VAL A 134 19.62 -5.96 3.42
N SER A 135 19.37 -4.65 3.48
CA SER A 135 20.42 -3.63 3.64
C SER A 135 21.14 -3.69 4.99
N GLU A 136 20.48 -4.20 6.03
CA GLU A 136 21.09 -4.43 7.35
C GLU A 136 21.99 -5.68 7.37
N LYS A 137 21.85 -6.60 6.41
CA LYS A 137 22.71 -7.78 6.30
C LYS A 137 23.99 -7.44 5.54
N ALA A 138 25.07 -7.19 6.28
CA ALA A 138 26.39 -6.88 5.71
C ALA A 138 26.88 -7.92 4.67
N GLN A 139 26.49 -9.19 4.80
CA GLN A 139 26.89 -10.27 3.88
C GLN A 139 26.30 -10.10 2.47
N THR A 140 25.19 -9.37 2.33
CA THR A 140 24.55 -9.18 1.02
C THR A 140 25.34 -8.21 0.14
N LEU A 141 26.12 -7.29 0.74
CA LEU A 141 26.74 -6.15 0.06
C LEU A 141 25.73 -5.24 -0.68
N MET A 142 24.47 -5.25 -0.23
CA MET A 142 23.36 -4.54 -0.86
C MET A 142 22.80 -3.48 0.09
N ASP A 143 23.55 -2.39 0.27
CA ASP A 143 23.05 -1.21 0.98
C ASP A 143 21.83 -0.58 0.26
N ALA A 144 21.20 0.40 0.92
CA ALA A 144 20.02 1.07 0.37
C ALA A 144 20.26 1.70 -1.01
N SER A 145 21.47 2.21 -1.27
CA SER A 145 21.83 2.80 -2.57
C SER A 145 21.89 1.74 -3.67
N ASN A 146 22.57 0.62 -3.42
CA ASN A 146 22.66 -0.51 -4.33
C ASN A 146 21.28 -1.10 -4.62
N LEU A 147 20.43 -1.24 -3.59
CA LEU A 147 19.05 -1.69 -3.75
C LEU A 147 18.23 -0.67 -4.55
N GLY A 148 18.44 0.63 -4.34
CA GLY A 148 17.87 1.72 -5.12
C GLY A 148 18.11 1.54 -6.62
N ILE A 149 19.35 1.30 -7.03
CA ILE A 149 19.73 1.06 -8.43
C ILE A 149 19.05 -0.19 -8.98
N MET A 150 18.96 -1.26 -8.19
CA MET A 150 18.38 -2.52 -8.65
C MET A 150 16.86 -2.47 -8.79
N LEU A 151 16.16 -1.69 -7.97
CA LEU A 151 14.70 -1.70 -7.84
C LEU A 151 14.02 -0.47 -8.44
N GLY A 152 14.67 0.69 -8.51
CA GLY A 152 14.12 1.94 -9.05
C GLY A 152 13.33 1.76 -10.35
N PRO A 153 13.92 1.15 -11.40
CA PRO A 153 13.24 0.93 -12.67
C PRO A 153 12.08 -0.09 -12.62
N ASN A 154 11.93 -0.85 -11.53
CA ASN A 154 10.91 -1.90 -11.39
C ASN A 154 9.74 -1.48 -10.49
N VAL A 155 9.81 -0.35 -9.79
CA VAL A 155 8.73 0.13 -8.90
C VAL A 155 7.98 1.34 -9.44
N PHE A 156 8.62 2.21 -10.22
CA PHE A 156 7.97 3.38 -10.81
C PHE A 156 7.50 3.12 -12.24
N GLU A 157 6.31 3.62 -12.56
CA GLU A 157 5.82 3.72 -13.93
C GLU A 157 6.80 4.48 -14.84
N ILE A 158 7.01 3.95 -16.04
CA ILE A 158 7.75 4.63 -17.10
C ILE A 158 6.75 4.95 -18.22
N PRO A 159 6.29 6.22 -18.32
CA PRO A 159 5.35 6.60 -19.38
C PRO A 159 5.94 6.31 -20.77
N LYS A 160 5.15 5.64 -21.61
CA LYS A 160 5.57 5.19 -22.95
C LYS A 160 5.79 6.37 -23.90
N GLU A 161 5.17 7.52 -23.59
CA GLU A 161 5.20 8.75 -24.37
C GLU A 161 6.44 9.61 -24.10
N LEU A 162 7.18 9.32 -23.02
CA LEU A 162 8.42 10.05 -22.74
C LEU A 162 9.49 9.68 -23.76
N ASN A 163 10.17 10.70 -24.28
CA ASN A 163 11.34 10.48 -25.13
C ASN A 163 12.49 9.82 -24.32
N PRO A 164 13.40 9.09 -24.96
CA PRO A 164 14.47 8.36 -24.26
C PRO A 164 15.37 9.23 -23.37
N LEU A 165 15.63 10.49 -23.75
CA LEU A 165 16.45 11.40 -22.93
C LEU A 165 15.74 11.78 -21.62
N ALA A 166 14.43 12.03 -21.68
CA ALA A 166 13.62 12.30 -20.50
C ALA A 166 13.54 11.06 -19.59
N GLN A 167 13.45 9.85 -20.16
CA GLN A 167 13.49 8.61 -19.39
C GLN A 167 14.84 8.45 -18.65
N LEU A 168 15.97 8.71 -19.33
CA LEU A 168 17.29 8.67 -18.72
C LEU A 168 17.42 9.68 -17.56
N GLY A 169 16.86 10.88 -17.71
CA GLY A 169 16.82 11.91 -16.66
C GLY A 169 16.05 11.51 -15.40
N ASN A 170 15.24 10.46 -15.46
CA ASN A 170 14.49 9.94 -14.32
C ASN A 170 15.18 8.78 -13.59
N VAL A 171 16.22 8.17 -14.16
CA VAL A 171 16.89 7.00 -13.56
C VAL A 171 17.55 7.33 -12.22
N SER A 172 18.35 8.41 -12.13
CA SER A 172 18.99 8.79 -10.87
C SER A 172 17.97 9.14 -9.78
N PRO A 173 16.97 10.02 -10.05
CA PRO A 173 15.94 10.31 -9.04
C PRO A 173 15.15 9.08 -8.59
N GLN A 174 14.82 8.13 -9.48
CA GLN A 174 14.15 6.89 -9.10
C GLN A 174 14.99 6.09 -8.11
N ASN A 175 16.29 5.91 -8.40
CA ASN A 175 17.19 5.15 -7.54
C ASN A 175 17.34 5.80 -6.16
N GLU A 176 17.50 7.13 -6.13
CA GLU A 176 17.64 7.89 -4.88
C GLU A 176 16.36 7.86 -4.03
N ILE A 177 15.19 7.97 -4.66
CA ILE A 177 13.91 7.86 -3.94
C ILE A 177 13.75 6.46 -3.35
N VAL A 178 14.05 5.39 -4.11
CA VAL A 178 13.99 4.02 -3.57
C VAL A 178 14.96 3.84 -2.40
N ALA A 179 16.20 4.31 -2.51
CA ALA A 179 17.18 4.21 -1.43
C ALA A 179 16.70 4.91 -0.14
N GLU A 180 16.07 6.08 -0.29
CA GLU A 180 15.48 6.80 0.84
C GLU A 180 14.31 6.04 1.45
N LEU A 181 13.41 5.49 0.63
CA LEU A 181 12.27 4.68 1.09
C LEU A 181 12.70 3.41 1.84
N VAL A 182 13.81 2.79 1.40
CA VAL A 182 14.45 1.66 2.11
C VAL A 182 14.96 2.10 3.48
N THR A 183 15.53 3.30 3.60
CA THR A 183 16.09 3.81 4.86
C THR A 183 14.99 4.26 5.84
N LEU A 184 13.93 4.87 5.34
CA LEU A 184 12.83 5.42 6.15
C LEU A 184 11.82 4.36 6.64
N GLN A 185 12.02 3.08 6.32
CA GLN A 185 11.09 1.99 6.65
C GLN A 185 9.64 2.32 6.24
N PHE A 186 9.46 2.70 4.97
CA PHE A 186 8.20 3.16 4.39
C PHE A 186 6.94 2.46 4.99
N GLN A 187 6.14 3.24 5.71
CA GLN A 187 4.82 2.86 6.24
C GLN A 187 3.78 3.80 5.61
N PRO A 188 3.13 3.40 4.51
CA PRO A 188 2.06 4.19 3.93
C PRO A 188 0.85 4.19 4.86
N GLN A 189 0.15 5.33 4.94
CA GLN A 189 -1.06 5.44 5.74
C GLN A 189 -2.22 4.66 5.10
N MET A 190 -3.16 4.23 5.94
CA MET A 190 -4.41 3.62 5.49
C MET A 190 -5.24 4.59 4.64
N SER A 191 -6.09 4.08 3.76
CA SER A 191 -7.08 4.92 3.05
C SER A 191 -8.35 5.01 3.88
N ILE A 192 -9.05 6.16 3.86
CA ILE A 192 -10.34 6.28 4.55
C ILE A 192 -11.53 5.75 3.73
N HIS A 193 -11.30 5.33 2.47
CA HIS A 193 -12.26 4.71 1.54
C HIS A 193 -13.62 5.41 1.37
N TYR A 194 -13.72 6.67 1.79
CA TYR A 194 -14.99 7.41 1.76
C TYR A 194 -15.16 8.15 0.44
N LYS A 195 -16.02 7.61 -0.44
CA LYS A 195 -16.32 8.20 -1.76
C LYS A 195 -16.75 9.67 -1.75
N HIS A 196 -17.18 10.19 -0.61
CA HIS A 196 -17.64 11.57 -0.44
C HIS A 196 -16.76 12.36 0.52
N GLU A 197 -15.49 11.96 0.64
CA GLU A 197 -14.52 12.71 1.42
C GLU A 197 -14.43 14.15 0.92
N VAL A 198 -14.50 15.08 1.88
CA VAL A 198 -14.30 16.50 1.62
C VAL A 198 -13.43 17.11 2.71
N ASP A 199 -12.56 18.01 2.29
CA ASP A 199 -11.66 18.81 3.12
C ASP A 199 -12.25 20.19 3.47
N ASP A 200 -13.30 20.62 2.76
CA ASP A 200 -13.92 21.94 2.85
C ASP A 200 -15.45 21.84 2.89
N ALA A 201 -16.08 22.63 3.77
CA ALA A 201 -17.53 22.69 3.95
C ALA A 201 -18.26 23.13 2.67
N ARG A 202 -17.61 23.92 1.81
CA ARG A 202 -18.14 24.36 0.52
C ARG A 202 -18.30 23.23 -0.49
N LYS A 203 -17.60 22.11 -0.27
CA LYS A 203 -17.70 20.89 -1.09
C LYS A 203 -18.77 19.92 -0.57
N ASN A 204 -19.44 20.23 0.54
CA ASN A 204 -20.54 19.42 1.05
C ASN A 204 -21.65 19.32 0.00
N ARG A 205 -22.16 18.11 -0.20
CA ARG A 205 -23.37 17.91 -1.00
C ARG A 205 -24.59 18.35 -0.20
N PHE A 206 -25.56 18.93 -0.90
CA PHE A 206 -26.84 19.28 -0.31
C PHE A 206 -27.63 18.00 0.06
N HIS A 207 -28.05 17.90 1.31
CA HIS A 207 -28.85 16.77 1.80
C HIS A 207 -30.07 17.27 2.60
N ALA A 208 -31.22 16.61 2.39
CA ALA A 208 -32.46 16.93 3.10
C ALA A 208 -32.37 16.75 4.63
N PHE A 209 -31.45 15.89 5.08
CA PHE A 209 -31.16 15.66 6.50
C PHE A 209 -29.65 15.55 6.70
N GLU A 210 -29.01 16.65 7.09
CA GLU A 210 -27.57 16.69 7.37
C GLU A 210 -27.22 16.00 8.69
N ALA A 211 -26.09 15.30 8.69
CA ALA A 211 -25.47 14.83 9.93
C ALA A 211 -25.04 16.05 10.77
N SER A 212 -25.42 16.06 12.04
CA SER A 212 -25.18 17.17 12.97
C SER A 212 -24.51 16.65 14.24
N PRO A 213 -23.55 17.40 14.80
CA PRO A 213 -22.72 16.98 15.93
C PRO A 213 -23.43 17.17 17.28
N LYS A 214 -24.75 16.89 17.38
CA LYS A 214 -25.47 16.98 18.66
C LYS A 214 -24.73 16.10 19.68
N ASP A 215 -23.96 16.73 20.56
CA ASP A 215 -23.10 16.16 21.61
C ASP A 215 -21.65 15.77 21.26
N LEU A 216 -21.10 16.22 20.13
CA LEU A 216 -19.69 16.00 19.77
C LEU A 216 -18.86 17.29 19.96
N GLN A 217 -18.14 17.41 21.09
CA GLN A 217 -17.39 18.63 21.41
C GLN A 217 -16.31 18.98 20.37
N ASN A 218 -15.67 17.96 19.79
CA ASN A 218 -14.57 18.14 18.84
C ASN A 218 -15.04 18.46 17.40
N PHE A 219 -16.35 18.44 17.15
CA PHE A 219 -16.91 18.57 15.80
C PHE A 219 -18.05 19.60 15.70
N LYS A 220 -18.21 20.48 16.69
CA LYS A 220 -19.40 21.34 16.88
C LYS A 220 -19.80 22.18 15.65
N ASP A 221 -18.84 22.56 14.82
CA ASP A 221 -19.07 23.43 13.65
C ASP A 221 -19.10 22.66 12.31
N LEU A 222 -18.93 21.33 12.35
CA LEU A 222 -18.87 20.50 11.17
C LEU A 222 -20.23 19.84 10.89
N LYS A 223 -20.61 19.76 9.62
CA LYS A 223 -21.86 19.12 9.18
C LYS A 223 -21.64 18.31 7.91
N GLY A 224 -22.61 17.44 7.62
CA GLY A 224 -22.69 16.75 6.33
C GLY A 224 -21.49 15.84 6.06
N ASP A 225 -20.97 15.89 4.83
CA ASP A 225 -19.85 15.06 4.39
C ASP A 225 -18.53 15.45 5.08
N LEU A 226 -18.30 16.74 5.35
CA LEU A 226 -17.11 17.21 6.06
C LEU A 226 -17.03 16.64 7.48
N LEU A 227 -18.16 16.63 8.21
CA LEU A 227 -18.24 16.01 9.54
C LEU A 227 -17.86 14.53 9.49
N LYS A 228 -18.43 13.79 8.53
CA LYS A 228 -18.16 12.35 8.36
C LYS A 228 -16.71 12.09 7.98
N SER A 229 -16.15 12.91 7.08
CA SER A 229 -14.74 12.82 6.67
C SER A 229 -13.81 13.00 7.87
N LYS A 230 -14.06 14.01 8.72
CA LYS A 230 -13.25 14.26 9.92
C LYS A 230 -13.39 13.16 10.97
N ILE A 231 -14.59 12.60 11.16
CA ILE A 231 -14.79 11.42 12.03
C ILE A 231 -14.01 10.21 11.50
N LEU A 232 -14.08 9.94 10.20
CA LEU A 232 -13.38 8.82 9.58
C LEU A 232 -11.85 8.97 9.67
N HIS A 233 -11.32 10.19 9.52
CA HIS A 233 -9.89 10.48 9.77
C HIS A 233 -9.47 10.20 11.21
N ASP A 234 -10.31 10.57 12.19
CA ASP A 234 -10.03 10.26 13.60
C ASP A 234 -10.05 8.74 13.85
N PHE A 235 -11.02 8.03 13.29
CA PHE A 235 -11.10 6.57 13.38
C PHE A 235 -9.93 5.88 12.68
N LYS A 236 -9.50 6.38 11.52
CA LYS A 236 -8.28 5.92 10.85
C LYS A 236 -7.08 6.01 11.77
N GLY A 237 -6.86 7.17 12.41
CA GLY A 237 -5.76 7.34 13.37
C GLY A 237 -5.84 6.37 14.55
N GLN A 238 -7.03 6.04 15.03
CA GLN A 238 -7.21 5.01 16.07
C GLN A 238 -6.87 3.59 15.58
N LEU A 239 -7.25 3.25 14.34
CA LEU A 239 -6.97 1.94 13.73
C LEU A 239 -5.48 1.77 13.37
N GLU A 240 -4.82 2.81 12.87
CA GLU A 240 -3.39 2.79 12.55
C GLU A 240 -2.53 2.57 13.80
N ASN A 241 -2.97 3.08 14.95
CA ASN A 241 -2.31 2.89 16.25
C ASN A 241 -2.69 1.57 16.95
N ALA A 242 -3.63 0.80 16.41
CA ALA A 242 -4.01 -0.50 16.96
C ALA A 242 -2.90 -1.55 16.70
N THR A 243 -2.88 -2.58 17.53
CA THR A 243 -2.06 -3.77 17.38
C THR A 243 -2.94 -4.98 17.05
N ALA A 244 -2.31 -6.06 16.57
CA ALA A 244 -3.03 -7.31 16.30
C ALA A 244 -3.82 -7.84 17.51
N ASP A 245 -3.32 -7.59 18.73
CA ASP A 245 -3.93 -8.06 19.98
C ASP A 245 -5.12 -7.21 20.44
N ASN A 246 -5.19 -5.94 20.03
CA ASN A 246 -6.21 -5.00 20.55
C ASN A 246 -7.19 -4.47 19.48
N ILE A 247 -7.01 -4.82 18.21
CA ILE A 247 -7.82 -4.30 17.10
C ILE A 247 -9.33 -4.49 17.32
N ASP A 248 -9.76 -5.65 17.79
CA ASP A 248 -11.18 -5.92 18.02
C ASP A 248 -11.76 -5.04 19.14
N GLN A 249 -10.98 -4.78 20.20
CA GLN A 249 -11.37 -3.87 21.27
C GLN A 249 -11.46 -2.42 20.79
N VAL A 250 -10.52 -1.98 19.94
CA VAL A 250 -10.53 -0.66 19.31
C VAL A 250 -11.77 -0.50 18.42
N VAL A 251 -12.05 -1.50 17.58
CA VAL A 251 -13.23 -1.51 16.70
C VAL A 251 -14.52 -1.45 17.50
N GLU A 252 -14.63 -2.24 18.58
CA GLU A 252 -15.81 -2.25 19.43
C GLU A 252 -16.02 -0.90 20.14
N LYS A 253 -14.93 -0.31 20.66
CA LYS A 253 -14.95 1.04 21.26
C LYS A 253 -15.41 2.09 20.26
N ILE A 254 -14.91 2.05 19.02
CA ILE A 254 -15.34 2.96 17.95
C ILE A 254 -16.82 2.75 17.64
N LYS A 255 -17.29 1.51 17.44
CA LYS A 255 -18.70 1.20 17.14
C LYS A 255 -19.67 1.67 18.23
N ASN A 256 -19.21 1.70 19.48
CA ASN A 256 -19.99 2.18 20.63
C ASN A 256 -19.96 3.72 20.82
N SER A 257 -19.12 4.44 20.07
CA SER A 257 -18.96 5.89 20.17
C SER A 257 -20.16 6.69 19.63
N LYS A 258 -20.26 7.97 20.00
CA LYS A 258 -21.30 8.87 19.45
C LYS A 258 -20.98 9.23 18.00
N GLU A 259 -19.71 9.34 17.68
CA GLU A 259 -19.14 9.62 16.36
C GLU A 259 -19.55 8.53 15.35
N TYR A 260 -19.51 7.25 15.74
CA TYR A 260 -19.95 6.16 14.89
C TYR A 260 -21.46 6.21 14.62
N LYS A 261 -22.27 6.60 15.62
CA LYS A 261 -23.71 6.82 15.41
C LYS A 261 -23.98 7.92 14.38
N VAL A 262 -23.13 8.94 14.31
CA VAL A 262 -23.20 9.99 13.27
C VAL A 262 -22.89 9.40 11.89
N LEU A 263 -21.90 8.51 11.75
CA LEU A 263 -21.64 7.81 10.49
C LEU A 263 -22.82 6.92 10.08
N ALA A 264 -23.38 6.18 11.02
CA ALA A 264 -24.53 5.29 10.81
C ALA A 264 -25.84 6.02 10.51
N THR A 265 -25.91 7.33 10.78
CA THR A 265 -27.09 8.13 10.45
C THR A 265 -27.20 8.30 8.93
N GLY A 266 -28.13 7.54 8.34
CA GLY A 266 -28.49 7.65 6.93
C GLY A 266 -28.99 9.06 6.58
N GLN A 267 -28.35 9.66 5.58
CA GLN A 267 -28.70 10.97 5.01
C GLN A 267 -29.78 10.89 3.91
N GLY A 268 -30.18 9.67 3.51
CA GLY A 268 -31.22 9.41 2.51
C GLY A 268 -32.48 8.77 3.11
N VAL A 269 -33.65 9.14 2.56
CA VAL A 269 -34.96 8.58 2.94
C VAL A 269 -34.99 7.05 2.75
N MET A 270 -34.46 6.55 1.62
CA MET A 270 -34.39 5.11 1.34
C MET A 270 -33.46 4.35 2.30
N THR A 271 -32.34 4.95 2.72
CA THR A 271 -31.39 4.31 3.64
C THR A 271 -32.01 4.10 5.02
N ARG A 272 -32.82 5.07 5.49
CA ARG A 272 -33.61 4.93 6.73
C ARG A 272 -34.77 3.94 6.59
N LEU A 273 -35.41 3.90 5.42
CA LEU A 273 -36.55 3.01 5.17
C LEU A 273 -36.13 1.53 5.07
N LEU A 274 -34.91 1.27 4.57
CA LEU A 274 -34.42 -0.09 4.26
C LEU A 274 -33.32 -0.60 5.21
N HIS A 275 -32.94 0.14 6.26
CA HIS A 275 -31.87 -0.23 7.21
C HIS A 275 -30.54 -0.60 6.52
N LEU A 276 -30.25 0.04 5.37
CA LEU A 276 -29.01 -0.20 4.64
C LEU A 276 -27.86 0.57 5.29
N ASP A 277 -26.67 -0.05 5.36
CA ASP A 277 -25.46 0.62 5.84
C ASP A 277 -25.16 1.87 5.00
N THR A 278 -24.67 2.92 5.67
CA THR A 278 -24.30 4.16 4.99
C THR A 278 -22.94 4.01 4.32
N SER A 279 -22.66 4.80 3.28
CA SER A 279 -21.33 4.80 2.63
C SER A 279 -20.19 5.13 3.62
N SER A 280 -20.47 5.89 4.67
CA SER A 280 -19.51 6.17 5.74
C SER A 280 -19.30 4.98 6.70
N VAL A 281 -20.32 4.16 6.94
CA VAL A 281 -20.17 2.89 7.70
C VAL A 281 -19.40 1.88 6.86
N ASN A 282 -19.68 1.78 5.56
CA ASN A 282 -18.93 0.92 4.65
C ASN A 282 -17.45 1.31 4.61
N ALA A 283 -17.15 2.61 4.46
CA ALA A 283 -15.79 3.12 4.52
C ALA A 283 -15.07 2.75 5.82
N PHE A 284 -15.75 2.86 6.98
CA PHE A 284 -15.19 2.38 8.24
C PHE A 284 -14.93 0.88 8.26
N ASN A 285 -15.89 0.05 7.80
CA ASN A 285 -15.71 -1.40 7.75
C ASN A 285 -14.57 -1.80 6.81
N GLU A 286 -14.39 -1.09 5.68
CA GLU A 286 -13.28 -1.28 4.76
C GLU A 286 -11.94 -0.92 5.40
N MET A 287 -11.85 0.18 6.18
CA MET A 287 -10.67 0.48 6.98
C MET A 287 -10.36 -0.63 8.01
N VAL A 288 -11.37 -1.16 8.69
CA VAL A 288 -11.17 -2.25 9.65
C VAL A 288 -10.67 -3.52 8.97
N ALA A 289 -11.25 -3.89 7.83
CA ALA A 289 -10.80 -5.03 7.04
C ALA A 289 -9.36 -4.85 6.57
N GLU A 290 -9.05 -3.68 6.00
CA GLU A 290 -7.70 -3.28 5.59
C GLU A 290 -6.68 -3.44 6.71
N ARG A 291 -6.95 -2.90 7.91
CA ARG A 291 -6.00 -3.01 9.03
C ARG A 291 -5.81 -4.45 9.51
N LYS A 292 -6.87 -5.27 9.47
CA LYS A 292 -6.78 -6.69 9.84
C LYS A 292 -5.94 -7.48 8.84
N ASP A 293 -6.12 -7.23 7.55
CA ASP A 293 -5.31 -7.84 6.50
C ASP A 293 -3.83 -7.44 6.64
N ASP A 294 -3.55 -6.19 7.00
CA ASP A 294 -2.19 -5.73 7.30
C ASP A 294 -1.56 -6.53 8.44
N PHE A 295 -2.28 -6.82 9.53
CA PHE A 295 -1.75 -7.64 10.63
C PHE A 295 -1.45 -9.08 10.23
N GLU A 296 -2.30 -9.72 9.44
CA GLU A 296 -2.06 -11.08 8.95
C GLU A 296 -0.80 -11.12 8.06
N LEU A 297 -0.60 -10.09 7.25
CA LEU A 297 0.62 -9.93 6.48
C LEU A 297 1.84 -9.63 7.37
N GLU A 298 1.74 -8.74 8.36
CA GLU A 298 2.81 -8.44 9.30
C GLU A 298 3.29 -9.70 10.06
N LYS A 299 2.36 -10.54 10.52
CA LYS A 299 2.66 -11.84 11.15
C LYS A 299 3.46 -12.75 10.21
N SER A 300 3.11 -12.78 8.92
CA SER A 300 3.83 -13.58 7.93
C SER A 300 5.29 -13.12 7.71
N PHE A 301 5.58 -11.83 7.95
CA PHE A 301 6.95 -11.29 7.88
C PHE A 301 7.76 -11.45 9.17
N ASN A 302 7.09 -11.56 10.32
CA ASN A 302 7.71 -11.65 11.64
C ASN A 302 7.23 -12.89 12.43
N PRO A 303 7.46 -14.14 11.95
CA PRO A 303 6.91 -15.33 12.58
C PRO A 303 7.47 -15.66 13.98
N MET A 304 8.47 -14.93 14.49
CA MET A 304 9.16 -15.22 15.76
C MET A 304 9.10 -14.09 16.80
N ARG A 305 7.96 -13.39 16.92
CA ARG A 305 7.63 -12.62 18.13
C ARG A 305 6.41 -13.20 18.83
N ASN A 306 6.55 -14.41 19.35
CA ASN A 306 5.70 -14.96 20.41
C ASN A 306 6.59 -15.31 21.60
#